data_AF-A0A268BV68-F1
#
_entry.id   AF-A0A268BV68-F1
#
_cell.length_a   1.000
_cell.length_b   1.000
_cell.length_c   1.000
_cell.angle_alpha   90.00
_cell.angle_beta   90.00
_cell.angle_gamma   90.00
#
_symmetry.space_group_name_H-M   'P 1'
#
loop_
_entity.id
_entity.type
_entity.pdbx_description
1 polymer ?
#
loop_
_entity_poly.entity_id
_entity_poly.type
_entity_poly.pdbx_seq_one_letter_code
_entity_poly.pdbx_strand_id
1 'polypeptide(L)'
;MDVKIQEIEQRMLENKQTDTLVFGMGCFWSPEANFGQLPGVIRTRVGFAGGTKTNPTYRQMGDHTETVEVTFDPEAISLEQLLRKFWSDHNPNRPVYKERQYISLLLYRNAEQKIMMETVKRQLEGEQGEVIHTEISPLHDFTEAEPHHQKYYLKRFKRTTEQLMHHFSDETAFHSSILTARLNGFVREYGTLASIKQEIAQWNISAEEITRLQQLLDGLKW
;
A
#
# COMPACT_ATOMS: atom_id res chain seq x y z
N MET A 1 9.78 -9.73 25.51
CA MET A 1 8.39 -9.45 25.93
C MET A 1 7.54 -9.57 24.69
N ASP A 2 6.44 -10.31 24.75
CA ASP A 2 5.58 -10.51 23.59
C ASP A 2 4.81 -9.22 23.30
N VAL A 3 4.96 -8.66 22.09
CA VAL A 3 4.24 -7.47 21.64
C VAL A 3 3.13 -7.94 20.72
N LYS A 4 1.89 -7.69 21.11
CA LYS A 4 0.72 -8.15 20.36
C LYS A 4 0.33 -7.16 19.26
N ILE A 5 1.19 -7.01 18.25
CA ILE A 5 1.06 -5.97 17.20
C ILE A 5 -0.32 -6.04 16.55
N GLN A 6 -0.75 -7.24 16.16
CA GLN A 6 -2.06 -7.44 15.52
C GLN A 6 -3.24 -6.98 16.40
N GLU A 7 -3.24 -7.31 17.70
CA GLU A 7 -4.32 -6.90 18.59
C GLU A 7 -4.33 -5.38 18.82
N ILE A 8 -3.15 -4.76 18.88
CA ILE A 8 -3.01 -3.31 19.02
C ILE A 8 -3.59 -2.61 17.79
N GLU A 9 -3.17 -3.01 16.60
CA GLU A 9 -3.62 -2.41 15.34
C GLU A 9 -5.11 -2.66 15.10
N GLN A 10 -5.64 -3.85 15.43
CA GLN A 10 -7.08 -4.12 15.35
C GLN A 10 -7.88 -3.16 16.25
N ARG A 11 -7.48 -3.00 17.51
CA ARG A 11 -8.14 -2.05 18.43
C ARG A 11 -8.07 -0.61 17.93
N MET A 12 -6.94 -0.19 17.37
CA MET A 12 -6.81 1.16 16.81
C MET A 12 -7.77 1.43 15.66
N LEU A 13 -8.11 0.39 14.90
CA LEU A 13 -8.98 0.47 13.74
C LEU A 13 -10.46 0.20 14.07
N GLU A 14 -10.78 -0.16 15.33
CA GLU A 14 -12.16 -0.35 15.76
C GLU A 14 -12.97 0.94 15.54
N ASN A 15 -14.06 0.83 14.78
CA ASN A 15 -14.96 1.93 14.41
C ASN A 15 -14.35 2.99 13.47
N LYS A 16 -13.14 2.79 12.95
CA LYS A 16 -12.59 3.67 11.91
C LYS A 16 -13.29 3.40 10.57
N GLN A 17 -13.75 4.48 9.94
CA GLN A 17 -14.21 4.42 8.55
C GLN A 17 -12.97 4.39 7.65
N THR A 18 -12.95 3.43 6.72
CA THR A 18 -11.84 3.26 5.80
C THR A 18 -12.34 3.26 4.37
N ASP A 19 -11.55 3.80 3.45
CA ASP A 19 -11.78 3.63 2.02
C ASP A 19 -10.60 2.86 1.40
N THR A 20 -10.78 2.34 0.18
CA THR A 20 -9.79 1.52 -0.51
C THR A 20 -9.71 1.84 -2.00
N LEU A 21 -8.48 2.08 -2.47
CA LEU A 21 -8.15 2.29 -3.88
C LEU A 21 -7.28 1.15 -4.42
N VAL A 22 -7.31 0.98 -5.74
CA VAL A 22 -6.44 0.04 -6.45
C VAL A 22 -5.71 0.78 -7.57
N PHE A 23 -4.37 0.72 -7.52
CA PHE A 23 -3.46 1.43 -8.41
C PHE A 23 -2.61 0.45 -9.22
N GLY A 24 -2.50 0.63 -10.53
CA GLY A 24 -1.47 0.03 -11.37
C GLY A 24 -0.49 1.10 -11.82
N MET A 25 0.80 0.93 -11.50
CA MET A 25 1.84 1.92 -11.80
C MET A 25 3.21 1.27 -12.04
N GLY A 26 3.21 0.17 -12.78
CA GLY A 26 4.38 -0.68 -13.01
C GLY A 26 4.51 -1.79 -11.98
N CYS A 27 5.74 -2.28 -11.77
CA CYS A 27 6.00 -3.36 -10.80
C CYS A 27 5.50 -2.96 -9.41
N PHE A 28 4.62 -3.77 -8.81
CA PHE A 28 3.88 -3.41 -7.61
C PHE A 28 4.69 -3.34 -6.30
N TRP A 29 5.96 -3.77 -6.29
CA TRP A 29 6.78 -3.84 -5.08
C TRP A 29 7.14 -2.44 -4.56
N SER A 30 7.62 -1.56 -5.43
CA SER A 30 7.93 -0.17 -5.06
C SER A 30 6.67 0.62 -4.68
N PRO A 31 5.56 0.57 -5.45
CA PRO A 31 4.28 1.14 -5.06
C PRO A 31 3.77 0.68 -3.69
N GLU A 32 3.81 -0.62 -3.38
CA GLU A 32 3.38 -1.14 -2.08
C GLU A 32 4.15 -0.50 -0.91
N ALA A 33 5.48 -0.40 -1.05
CA ALA A 33 6.33 0.23 -0.04
C ALA A 33 6.12 1.74 0.04
N ASN A 34 5.93 2.40 -1.10
CA ASN A 34 5.79 3.85 -1.20
C ASN A 34 4.44 4.36 -0.66
N PHE A 35 3.34 3.65 -0.93
CA PHE A 35 2.07 3.95 -0.27
C PHE A 35 2.08 3.49 1.20
N GLY A 36 2.66 2.32 1.47
CA GLY A 36 2.66 1.73 2.81
C GLY A 36 3.39 2.55 3.87
N GLN A 37 4.26 3.47 3.50
CA GLN A 37 4.96 4.38 4.43
C GLN A 37 4.11 5.59 4.86
N LEU A 38 3.04 5.92 4.14
CA LEU A 38 2.30 7.16 4.35
C LEU A 38 1.46 7.10 5.62
N PRO A 39 1.54 8.09 6.52
CA PRO A 39 0.56 8.26 7.60
C PRO A 39 -0.87 8.30 7.03
N GLY A 40 -1.79 7.61 7.69
CA GLY A 40 -3.17 7.44 7.23
C GLY A 40 -3.40 6.23 6.31
N VAL A 41 -2.36 5.66 5.69
CA VAL A 41 -2.47 4.35 5.03
C VAL A 41 -2.46 3.25 6.08
N ILE A 42 -3.49 2.43 6.07
CA ILE A 42 -3.73 1.36 7.04
C ILE A 42 -3.17 0.03 6.53
N ARG A 43 -3.44 -0.31 5.27
CA ARG A 43 -3.04 -1.58 4.69
C ARG A 43 -2.65 -1.41 3.23
N THR A 44 -1.60 -2.11 2.82
CA THR A 44 -1.26 -2.31 1.41
C THR A 44 -1.23 -3.80 1.07
N ARG A 45 -1.74 -4.18 -0.09
CA ARG A 45 -1.64 -5.54 -0.65
C ARG A 45 -1.31 -5.46 -2.12
N VAL A 46 -0.43 -6.33 -2.60
CA VAL A 46 -0.14 -6.45 -4.04
C VAL A 46 -0.96 -7.56 -4.68
N GLY A 47 -1.33 -7.39 -5.94
CA GLY A 47 -2.22 -8.31 -6.64
C GLY A 47 -2.41 -7.99 -8.11
N PHE A 48 -3.36 -8.69 -8.72
CA PHE A 48 -3.69 -8.60 -10.13
C PHE A 48 -5.14 -8.13 -10.29
N ALA A 49 -5.34 -7.06 -11.06
CA ALA A 49 -6.66 -6.47 -11.31
C ALA A 49 -6.71 -5.81 -12.70
N GLY A 50 -7.93 -5.45 -13.16
CA GLY A 50 -8.14 -4.77 -14.44
C GLY A 50 -8.12 -5.67 -15.69
N GLY A 51 -8.11 -6.99 -15.48
CA GLY A 51 -8.31 -8.00 -16.53
C GLY A 51 -9.58 -8.82 -16.30
N THR A 52 -9.75 -9.86 -17.10
CA THR A 52 -10.91 -10.76 -17.14
C THR A 52 -10.57 -12.20 -16.77
N LYS A 53 -9.28 -12.54 -16.68
CA LYS A 53 -8.85 -13.89 -16.32
C LYS A 53 -9.24 -14.23 -14.87
N THR A 54 -9.87 -15.37 -14.68
CA THR A 54 -10.17 -15.89 -13.34
C THR A 54 -8.91 -16.45 -12.66
N ASN A 55 -8.76 -16.18 -11.36
CA ASN A 55 -7.66 -16.66 -10.51
C ASN A 55 -6.26 -16.45 -11.13
N PRO A 56 -5.88 -15.22 -11.50
CA PRO A 56 -4.56 -14.92 -12.04
C PRO A 56 -3.46 -15.26 -11.03
N THR A 57 -2.35 -15.77 -11.54
CA THR A 57 -1.08 -15.94 -10.79
C THR A 57 0.01 -15.13 -11.48
N TYR A 58 1.14 -14.89 -10.83
CA TYR A 58 2.23 -14.12 -11.43
C TYR A 58 2.66 -14.66 -12.81
N ARG A 59 2.70 -15.99 -12.96
CA ARG A 59 3.09 -16.65 -14.22
C ARG A 59 1.96 -16.72 -15.25
N GLN A 60 0.72 -16.47 -14.84
CA GLN A 60 -0.47 -16.68 -15.66
C GLN A 60 -1.52 -15.60 -15.42
N MET A 61 -1.14 -14.32 -15.42
CA MET A 61 -2.06 -13.22 -15.10
C MET A 61 -3.01 -12.80 -16.23
N GLY A 62 -2.77 -13.23 -17.47
CA GLY A 62 -3.63 -12.90 -18.61
C GLY A 62 -3.58 -11.41 -18.94
N ASP A 63 -4.75 -10.77 -18.97
CA ASP A 63 -4.97 -9.35 -19.27
C ASP A 63 -5.03 -8.46 -18.02
N HIS A 64 -4.69 -9.00 -16.85
CA HIS A 64 -4.54 -8.20 -15.63
C HIS A 64 -3.30 -7.31 -15.67
N THR A 65 -3.30 -6.33 -14.77
CA THR A 65 -2.17 -5.47 -14.44
C THR A 65 -1.67 -5.81 -13.04
N GLU A 66 -0.37 -5.67 -12.78
CA GLU A 66 0.13 -5.63 -11.40
C GLU A 66 -0.40 -4.39 -10.70
N THR A 67 -1.02 -4.60 -9.56
CA THR A 67 -1.70 -3.54 -8.81
C THR A 67 -1.37 -3.59 -7.33
N VAL A 68 -1.47 -2.43 -6.68
CA VAL A 68 -1.48 -2.29 -5.23
C VAL A 68 -2.87 -1.85 -4.78
N GLU A 69 -3.48 -2.60 -3.89
CA GLU A 69 -4.66 -2.20 -3.14
C GLU A 69 -4.20 -1.45 -1.87
N VAL A 70 -4.71 -0.24 -1.68
CA VAL A 70 -4.38 0.65 -0.56
C VAL A 70 -5.65 0.96 0.21
N THR A 71 -5.72 0.46 1.45
CA THR A 71 -6.77 0.82 2.42
C THR A 71 -6.24 1.94 3.31
N PHE A 72 -7.03 3.00 3.49
CA PHE A 72 -6.62 4.21 4.20
C PHE A 72 -7.76 4.79 5.04
N ASP A 73 -7.41 5.61 6.02
CA ASP A 73 -8.32 6.44 6.81
C ASP A 73 -8.53 7.80 6.10
N PRO A 74 -9.70 8.10 5.54
CA PRO A 74 -9.98 9.36 4.86
C PRO A 74 -9.87 10.60 5.75
N GLU A 75 -9.95 10.46 7.08
CA GLU A 75 -9.73 11.55 8.03
C GLU A 75 -8.25 11.91 8.17
N ALA A 76 -7.35 10.96 7.91
CA ALA A 76 -5.90 11.12 8.05
C ALA A 76 -5.20 11.43 6.72
N ILE A 77 -5.65 10.82 5.62
CA ILE A 77 -5.13 11.07 4.27
C ILE A 77 -6.28 11.07 3.26
N SER A 78 -6.37 12.13 2.45
CA SER A 78 -7.46 12.28 1.50
C SER A 78 -7.26 11.45 0.24
N LEU A 79 -8.38 11.14 -0.41
CA LEU A 79 -8.42 10.50 -1.71
C LEU A 79 -7.59 11.28 -2.76
N GLU A 80 -7.70 12.61 -2.77
CA GLU A 80 -6.93 13.47 -3.67
C GLU A 80 -5.42 13.39 -3.41
N GLN A 81 -4.99 13.35 -2.14
CA GLN A 81 -3.57 13.22 -1.80
C GLN A 81 -2.97 11.91 -2.33
N LEU A 82 -3.70 10.80 -2.20
CA LEU A 82 -3.28 9.50 -2.74
C LEU A 82 -3.22 9.51 -4.27
N LEU A 83 -4.18 10.16 -4.94
CA LEU A 83 -4.21 10.29 -6.40
C LEU A 83 -3.06 11.16 -6.92
N ARG A 84 -2.79 12.29 -6.28
CA ARG A 84 -1.64 13.15 -6.63
C ARG A 84 -0.32 12.41 -6.41
N LYS A 85 -0.20 11.66 -5.31
CA LYS A 85 0.95 10.80 -5.03
C LYS A 85 1.14 9.73 -6.12
N PHE A 86 0.06 9.07 -6.54
CA PHE A 86 0.09 8.11 -7.65
C PHE A 86 0.73 8.71 -8.91
N TRP A 87 0.25 9.88 -9.36
CA TRP A 87 0.77 10.52 -10.58
C TRP A 87 2.17 11.15 -10.41
N SER A 88 2.57 11.56 -9.20
CA SER A 88 3.92 12.09 -8.98
C SER A 88 5.02 11.02 -9.01
N ASP A 89 4.66 9.75 -8.79
CA ASP A 89 5.62 8.67 -8.53
C ASP A 89 5.88 7.74 -9.72
N HIS A 90 5.24 7.99 -10.87
CA HIS A 90 5.52 7.27 -12.11
C HIS A 90 5.22 8.15 -13.32
N ASN A 91 5.73 7.78 -14.50
CA ASN A 91 5.33 8.40 -15.75
C ASN A 91 4.09 7.67 -16.31
N PRO A 92 2.87 8.28 -16.26
CA PRO A 92 1.65 7.66 -16.75
C PRO A 92 1.60 7.55 -18.28
N ASN A 93 2.47 8.28 -18.99
CA ASN A 93 2.53 8.39 -20.44
C ASN A 93 3.70 7.60 -21.03
N ARG A 94 4.31 6.70 -20.25
CA ARG A 94 5.42 5.86 -20.72
C ARG A 94 4.98 5.10 -21.98
N PRO A 95 5.81 5.04 -23.04
CA PRO A 95 5.48 4.29 -24.24
C PRO A 95 5.16 2.83 -23.87
N VAL A 96 3.99 2.36 -24.28
CA VAL A 96 3.50 1.02 -23.98
C VAL A 96 4.30 0.00 -24.79
N TYR A 97 5.47 -0.39 -24.27
CA TYR A 97 6.21 -1.54 -24.79
C TYR A 97 5.50 -2.82 -24.33
N LYS A 98 4.38 -3.13 -24.99
CA LYS A 98 3.74 -4.47 -25.10
C LYS A 98 3.25 -5.21 -23.84
N GLU A 99 3.32 -4.64 -22.63
CA GLU A 99 2.95 -5.40 -21.42
C GLU A 99 1.83 -4.71 -20.63
N ARG A 100 0.58 -5.20 -20.80
CA ARG A 100 -0.60 -4.84 -19.98
C ARG A 100 -0.30 -4.89 -18.48
N GLN A 101 0.58 -5.80 -18.08
CA GLN A 101 1.08 -5.99 -16.72
C GLN A 101 1.52 -4.69 -16.02
N TYR A 102 2.07 -3.71 -16.74
CA TYR A 102 2.74 -2.54 -16.13
C TYR A 102 2.16 -1.19 -16.56
N ILE A 103 0.90 -1.16 -16.98
CA ILE A 103 0.27 0.11 -17.39
C ILE A 103 -0.04 1.02 -16.19
N SER A 104 -0.28 2.30 -16.47
CA SER A 104 -0.88 3.24 -15.53
C SER A 104 -2.40 3.01 -15.48
N LEU A 105 -2.90 2.57 -14.32
CA LEU A 105 -4.30 2.14 -14.13
C LEU A 105 -4.84 2.63 -12.78
N LEU A 106 -6.05 3.15 -12.79
CA LEU A 106 -6.84 3.47 -11.60
C LEU A 106 -8.16 2.69 -11.66
N LEU A 107 -8.43 1.92 -10.60
CA LEU A 107 -9.67 1.15 -10.49
C LEU A 107 -10.56 1.70 -9.38
N TYR A 108 -11.75 2.19 -9.75
CA TYR A 108 -12.72 2.75 -8.79
C TYR A 108 -13.76 1.73 -8.34
N ARG A 109 -14.18 1.81 -7.07
CA ARG A 109 -15.22 0.97 -6.47
C ARG A 109 -16.60 1.62 -6.50
N ASN A 110 -16.67 2.94 -6.61
CA ASN A 110 -17.91 3.70 -6.58
C ASN A 110 -17.81 4.99 -7.43
N ALA A 111 -18.94 5.68 -7.59
CA ALA A 111 -19.04 6.90 -8.40
C ALA A 111 -18.22 8.07 -7.84
N GLU A 112 -18.10 8.19 -6.52
CA GLU A 112 -17.34 9.26 -5.87
C GLU A 112 -15.84 9.15 -6.19
N GLN A 113 -15.29 7.93 -6.10
CA GLN A 113 -13.91 7.65 -6.51
C GLN A 113 -13.68 7.97 -7.99
N LYS A 114 -14.60 7.56 -8.87
CA LYS A 114 -14.51 7.88 -10.31
C LYS A 114 -14.45 9.39 -10.54
N ILE A 115 -15.37 10.14 -9.94
CA ILE A 115 -15.44 11.61 -10.08
C ILE A 115 -14.15 12.25 -9.58
N MET A 116 -13.61 11.82 -8.44
CA MET A 116 -12.36 12.35 -7.91
C MET A 116 -11.17 12.03 -8.81
N MET A 117 -11.04 10.78 -9.29
CA MET A 117 -9.98 10.36 -10.21
C MET A 117 -9.98 11.22 -11.47
N GLU A 118 -11.15 11.41 -12.10
CA GLU A 118 -11.27 12.25 -13.30
C GLU A 118 -10.99 13.74 -13.01
N THR A 119 -11.36 14.22 -11.82
CA THR A 119 -11.14 15.62 -11.42
C THR A 119 -9.66 15.91 -11.19
N VAL A 120 -8.97 15.08 -10.40
CA VAL A 120 -7.53 15.24 -10.14
C VAL A 120 -6.73 15.04 -11.42
N LYS A 121 -7.11 14.08 -12.28
CA LYS A 121 -6.50 13.90 -13.60
C LYS A 121 -6.56 15.20 -14.42
N ARG A 122 -7.74 15.80 -14.58
CA ARG A 122 -7.92 17.05 -15.34
C ARG A 122 -7.13 18.22 -14.75
N GLN A 123 -7.05 18.31 -13.42
CA GLN A 123 -6.24 19.34 -12.76
C GLN A 123 -4.76 19.19 -13.12
N LEU A 124 -4.21 17.98 -13.01
CA LEU A 124 -2.82 17.69 -13.35
C LEU A 124 -2.53 17.92 -14.84
N GLU A 125 -3.43 17.55 -15.74
CA GLU A 125 -3.30 17.83 -17.18
C GLU A 125 -3.21 19.35 -17.43
N GLY A 126 -4.00 20.15 -16.72
CA GLY A 126 -3.94 21.62 -16.78
C GLY A 126 -2.65 22.20 -16.19
N GLU A 127 -2.17 21.64 -15.08
CA GLU A 127 -0.92 22.05 -14.41
C GLU A 127 0.32 21.73 -15.27
N GLN A 128 0.31 20.59 -15.97
CA GLN A 128 1.45 20.09 -16.75
C GLN A 128 1.41 20.50 -18.23
N GLY A 129 0.22 20.85 -18.76
CA GLY A 129 0.02 21.10 -20.18
C GLY A 129 0.15 19.85 -21.05
N GLU A 130 -0.01 18.66 -20.46
CA GLU A 130 0.12 17.36 -21.13
C GLU A 130 -1.10 16.48 -20.81
N VAL A 131 -1.56 15.70 -21.78
CA VAL A 131 -2.64 14.72 -21.58
C VAL A 131 -2.12 13.53 -20.78
N ILE A 132 -2.88 13.08 -19.79
CA ILE A 132 -2.52 11.92 -18.97
C ILE A 132 -3.22 10.68 -19.53
N HIS A 133 -2.44 9.64 -19.87
CA HIS A 133 -2.94 8.42 -20.49
C HIS A 133 -3.33 7.30 -19.49
N THR A 134 -3.34 7.60 -18.19
CA THR A 134 -3.85 6.68 -17.16
C THR A 134 -5.27 6.22 -17.49
N GLU A 135 -5.45 4.90 -17.49
CA GLU A 135 -6.76 4.26 -17.61
C GLU A 135 -7.53 4.38 -16.29
N ILE A 136 -8.80 4.79 -16.36
CA ILE A 136 -9.71 4.85 -15.21
C ILE A 136 -10.88 3.92 -15.50
N SER A 137 -10.96 2.80 -14.78
CA SER A 137 -11.91 1.71 -15.02
C SER A 137 -12.60 1.26 -13.72
N PRO A 138 -13.79 0.65 -13.76
CA PRO A 138 -14.39 0.08 -12.56
C PRO A 138 -13.56 -1.10 -12.06
N LEU A 139 -13.43 -1.25 -10.74
CA LEU A 139 -12.89 -2.46 -10.13
C LEU A 139 -13.94 -3.56 -10.20
N HIS A 140 -13.65 -4.63 -10.94
CA HIS A 140 -14.44 -5.86 -10.93
C HIS A 140 -13.97 -6.79 -9.81
N ASP A 141 -12.76 -7.33 -9.95
CA ASP A 141 -12.12 -8.21 -8.98
C ASP A 141 -10.68 -7.76 -8.69
N PHE A 142 -10.20 -8.08 -7.50
CA PHE A 142 -8.81 -7.99 -7.10
C PHE A 142 -8.36 -9.36 -6.59
N THR A 143 -7.37 -9.96 -7.27
CA THR A 143 -6.76 -11.22 -6.81
C THR A 143 -5.43 -10.92 -6.15
N GLU A 144 -5.31 -11.23 -4.86
CA GLU A 144 -4.06 -11.05 -4.12
C GLU A 144 -2.93 -11.90 -4.72
N ALA A 145 -1.77 -11.29 -4.91
CA ALA A 145 -0.59 -12.00 -5.43
C ALA A 145 0.01 -12.92 -4.35
N GLU A 146 0.82 -13.87 -4.80
CA GLU A 146 1.43 -14.89 -3.96
C GLU A 146 2.18 -14.28 -2.76
N PRO A 147 2.23 -14.95 -1.59
CA PRO A 147 2.78 -14.39 -0.36
C PRO A 147 4.18 -13.79 -0.48
N HIS A 148 5.05 -14.36 -1.30
CA HIS A 148 6.41 -13.87 -1.51
C HIS A 148 6.50 -12.48 -2.18
N HIS A 149 5.42 -11.99 -2.81
CA HIS A 149 5.34 -10.63 -3.35
C HIS A 149 4.92 -9.59 -2.30
N GLN A 150 4.24 -10.00 -1.23
CA GLN A 150 3.76 -9.10 -0.19
C GLN A 150 4.91 -8.60 0.69
N LYS A 151 4.95 -7.30 0.96
CA LYS A 151 6.01 -6.65 1.77
C LYS A 151 7.41 -7.03 1.28
N TYR A 152 7.58 -7.04 -0.04
CA TYR A 152 8.75 -7.64 -0.71
C TYR A 152 10.09 -7.13 -0.17
N TYR A 153 10.23 -5.82 0.04
CA TYR A 153 11.49 -5.27 0.52
C TYR A 153 11.77 -5.65 1.97
N LEU A 154 10.76 -5.62 2.85
CA LEU A 154 10.91 -6.06 4.24
C LEU A 154 11.36 -7.52 4.30
N LYS A 155 10.74 -8.40 3.50
CA LYS A 155 11.08 -9.84 3.47
C LYS A 155 12.51 -10.16 3.02
N ARG A 156 13.21 -9.21 2.38
CA ARG A 156 14.65 -9.37 2.05
C ARG A 156 15.53 -9.34 3.31
N PHE A 157 15.04 -8.75 4.39
CA PHE A 157 15.69 -8.73 5.70
C PHE A 157 15.21 -9.93 6.53
N LYS A 158 15.73 -11.12 6.21
CA LYS A 158 15.24 -12.40 6.77
C LYS A 158 15.20 -12.42 8.30
N ARG A 159 16.28 -11.98 8.96
CA ARG A 159 16.37 -11.95 10.42
C ARG A 159 15.31 -11.04 11.06
N THR A 160 15.15 -9.83 10.51
CA THR A 160 14.10 -8.89 10.94
C THR A 160 12.71 -9.46 10.71
N THR A 161 12.47 -10.06 9.54
CA THR A 161 11.18 -10.64 9.19
C THR A 161 10.82 -11.79 10.12
N GLU A 162 11.75 -12.70 10.37
CA GLU A 162 11.59 -13.80 11.33
C GLU A 162 11.29 -13.26 12.74
N GLN A 163 12.03 -12.25 13.21
CA GLN A 163 11.75 -11.61 14.50
C GLN A 163 10.34 -11.03 14.58
N LEU A 164 9.92 -10.29 13.56
CA LEU A 164 8.59 -9.68 13.50
C LEU A 164 7.48 -10.72 13.44
N MET A 165 7.64 -11.80 12.67
CA MET A 165 6.61 -12.83 12.51
C MET A 165 6.20 -13.49 13.84
N HIS A 166 7.07 -13.54 14.85
CA HIS A 166 6.72 -14.06 16.18
C HIS A 166 5.63 -13.24 16.89
N HIS A 167 5.36 -12.02 16.41
CA HIS A 167 4.37 -11.09 16.97
C HIS A 167 3.04 -11.08 16.18
N PHE A 168 2.88 -11.98 15.22
CA PHE A 168 1.67 -12.14 14.40
C PHE A 168 1.15 -13.57 14.49
N SER A 169 -0.17 -13.75 14.34
CA SER A 169 -0.79 -15.08 14.32
C SER A 169 -0.36 -15.93 13.11
N ASP A 170 -0.18 -15.26 11.96
CA ASP A 170 0.06 -15.88 10.67
C ASP A 170 0.62 -14.86 9.66
N GLU A 171 0.92 -15.33 8.45
CA GLU A 171 1.50 -14.51 7.38
C GLU A 171 0.50 -13.46 6.86
N THR A 172 -0.80 -13.72 6.91
CA THR A 172 -1.85 -12.77 6.49
C THR A 172 -1.93 -11.58 7.44
N ALA A 173 -1.86 -11.83 8.74
CA ALA A 173 -1.77 -10.80 9.77
C ALA A 173 -0.51 -9.95 9.59
N PHE A 174 0.64 -10.60 9.30
CA PHE A 174 1.88 -9.89 8.98
C PHE A 174 1.74 -8.99 7.74
N HIS A 175 1.13 -9.46 6.64
CA HIS A 175 0.93 -8.64 5.43
C HIS A 175 -0.03 -7.47 5.60
N SER A 176 -1.01 -7.64 6.49
CA SER A 176 -2.08 -6.66 6.71
C SER A 176 -1.72 -5.57 7.72
N SER A 177 -0.55 -5.68 8.36
CA SER A 177 -0.14 -4.80 9.45
C SER A 177 0.29 -3.40 8.97
N ILE A 178 -0.10 -2.39 9.75
CA ILE A 178 0.33 -0.99 9.57
C ILE A 178 1.84 -0.92 9.74
N LEU A 179 2.37 -1.50 10.82
CA LEU A 179 3.79 -1.50 11.12
C LEU A 179 4.61 -2.15 10.01
N THR A 180 4.19 -3.30 9.48
CA THR A 180 4.93 -3.97 8.40
C THR A 180 4.88 -3.18 7.10
N ALA A 181 3.78 -2.47 6.80
CA ALA A 181 3.68 -1.54 5.68
C ALA A 181 4.69 -0.38 5.82
N ARG A 182 4.78 0.21 7.02
CA ARG A 182 5.78 1.26 7.31
C ARG A 182 7.21 0.76 7.18
N LEU A 183 7.51 -0.41 7.74
CA LEU A 183 8.85 -1.00 7.70
C LEU A 183 9.26 -1.40 6.28
N ASN A 184 8.33 -1.88 5.45
CA ASN A 184 8.56 -2.14 4.02
C ASN A 184 8.94 -0.86 3.26
N GLY A 185 8.31 0.27 3.59
CA GLY A 185 8.67 1.59 3.09
C GLY A 185 10.03 2.08 3.57
N PHE A 186 10.32 1.92 4.87
CA PHE A 186 11.60 2.30 5.47
C PHE A 186 12.79 1.60 4.81
N VAL A 187 12.75 0.28 4.64
CA VAL A 187 13.87 -0.45 4.02
C VAL A 187 14.03 -0.15 2.53
N ARG A 188 13.04 0.50 1.92
CA ARG A 188 13.09 1.00 0.55
C ARG A 188 13.49 2.50 0.48
N GLU A 189 13.82 3.09 1.62
CA GLU A 189 14.26 4.49 1.80
C GLU A 189 13.17 5.54 1.54
N TYR A 190 11.89 5.17 1.63
CA TYR A 190 10.78 6.13 1.52
C TYR A 190 10.47 6.87 2.83
N GLY A 191 11.06 6.44 3.95
CA GLY A 191 10.89 7.03 5.27
C GLY A 191 12.03 6.63 6.20
N THR A 192 11.94 7.02 7.47
CA THR A 192 12.99 6.72 8.47
C THR A 192 12.42 5.94 9.64
N LEU A 193 13.25 5.17 10.35
CA LEU A 193 12.82 4.53 11.59
C LEU A 193 12.37 5.57 12.63
N ALA A 194 12.98 6.77 12.63
CA ALA A 194 12.58 7.87 13.49
C ALA A 194 11.16 8.36 13.19
N SER A 195 10.77 8.52 11.92
CA SER A 195 9.42 8.93 11.56
C SER A 195 8.38 7.86 11.93
N ILE A 196 8.72 6.57 11.80
CA ILE A 196 7.83 5.48 12.25
C ILE A 196 7.61 5.56 13.77
N LYS A 197 8.67 5.78 14.56
CA LYS A 197 8.54 5.92 16.02
C LYS A 197 7.73 7.15 16.43
N GLN A 198 7.87 8.25 15.70
CA GLN A 198 7.07 9.46 15.90
C GLN A 198 5.60 9.21 15.60
N GLU A 199 5.30 8.48 14.52
CA GLU A 199 3.92 8.09 14.20
C GLU A 199 3.33 7.19 15.30
N ILE A 200 4.06 6.17 15.75
CA ILE A 200 3.62 5.28 16.85
C ILE A 200 3.34 6.08 18.13
N ALA A 201 4.10 7.14 18.41
CA ALA A 201 3.87 7.99 19.58
C ALA A 201 2.55 8.79 19.50
N GLN A 202 1.96 8.89 18.31
CA GLN A 202 0.67 9.56 18.07
C GLN A 202 -0.50 8.57 17.95
N TRP A 203 -0.23 7.26 17.99
CA TRP A 203 -1.28 6.25 17.94
C TRP A 203 -2.15 6.31 19.20
N ASN A 204 -3.46 6.09 19.02
CA ASN A 204 -4.44 6.08 20.12
C ASN A 204 -4.39 4.74 20.89
N ILE A 205 -3.26 4.49 21.56
CA ILE A 205 -2.95 3.27 22.31
C ILE A 205 -2.30 3.65 23.65
N SER A 206 -2.13 2.69 24.56
CA SER A 206 -1.53 2.96 25.87
C SER A 206 -0.04 3.33 25.75
N ALA A 207 0.45 4.14 26.70
CA ALA A 207 1.87 4.50 26.77
C ALA A 207 2.80 3.27 26.92
N GLU A 208 2.31 2.19 27.55
CA GLU A 208 3.02 0.93 27.65
C GLU A 208 3.17 0.25 26.28
N GLU A 209 2.11 0.22 25.48
CA GLU A 209 2.14 -0.33 24.12
C GLU A 209 3.06 0.49 23.20
N ILE A 210 3.01 1.83 23.27
CA ILE A 210 3.94 2.73 22.55
C ILE A 210 5.39 2.36 22.90
N THR A 211 5.69 2.26 24.20
CA THR A 211 7.03 1.94 24.69
C THR A 211 7.50 0.57 24.17
N ARG A 212 6.63 -0.45 24.21
CA ARG A 212 6.94 -1.80 23.74
C ARG A 212 7.20 -1.85 22.23
N LEU A 213 6.38 -1.15 21.43
CA LEU A 213 6.58 -1.07 19.98
C LEU A 213 7.89 -0.35 19.64
N GLN A 214 8.21 0.76 20.32
CA GLN A 214 9.47 1.47 20.09
C GLN A 214 10.69 0.62 20.50
N GLN A 215 10.62 -0.09 21.63
CA GLN A 215 11.67 -1.04 22.04
C GLN A 215 11.83 -2.22 21.07
N LEU A 216 10.73 -2.73 20.52
CA LEU A 216 10.77 -3.73 19.45
C LEU A 216 11.55 -3.19 18.25
N LEU A 217 11.24 -1.98 17.80
CA LEU A 217 11.92 -1.33 16.67
C LEU A 217 13.43 -1.12 16.93
N ASP A 218 13.82 -0.78 18.16
CA ASP A 218 15.23 -0.68 18.55
C ASP A 218 15.97 -2.02 18.54
N GLY A 219 15.24 -3.13 18.73
CA GLY A 219 15.80 -4.48 18.74
C GLY A 219 15.93 -5.14 17.37
N LEU A 220 15.35 -4.55 16.31
CA LEU A 220 15.37 -5.13 14.95
C LEU A 220 16.77 -5.09 14.34
N LYS A 221 17.12 -6.15 13.59
CA LYS A 221 18.43 -6.34 12.99
C LYS A 221 18.38 -6.25 11.46
N TRP A 222 18.49 -5.02 10.96
CA TRP A 222 18.59 -4.68 9.53
C TRP A 222 19.89 -5.18 8.90
#